data_AF-A0A553L2R2-F1
#
_entry.id   AF-A0A553L2R2-F1
#
_cell.length_a   1.000
_cell.length_b   1.000
_cell.length_c   1.000
_cell.angle_alpha   90.00
_cell.angle_beta   90.00
_cell.angle_gamma   90.00
#
_symmetry.space_group_name_H-M   'P 1'
#
loop_
_entity.id
_entity.type
_entity.pdbx_description
1 polymer ?
#
loop_
_entity_poly.entity_id
_entity_poly.type
_entity_poly.pdbx_seq_one_letter_code
_entity_poly.pdbx_strand_id
1 'polypeptide(L)'
;WSEEMSRFLFIWMSFLGAIGALKDNDHLGVDTLVRKLPTGAKRIVFVISNAIVLYVLYLLFDGSWKITLSSVGSRAPATGLPMAFIYGTGLVVSIGMGLIILFHLYQALFRTGAIDELTRMKESEEAIMAAAPVQHEATELALGRKQGAAGGER
;
A
#
# COMPACT_ATOMS: atom_id res chain seq x y z
N TRP A 1 2.51 29.73 -12.91
CA TRP A 1 3.72 28.94 -12.56
C TRP A 1 3.49 28.11 -11.31
N SER A 2 3.23 28.71 -10.13
CA SER A 2 3.08 27.95 -8.87
C SER A 2 1.94 26.92 -8.88
N GLU A 3 0.79 27.26 -9.48
CA GLU A 3 -0.36 26.34 -9.55
C GLU A 3 -0.04 25.03 -10.30
N GLU A 4 0.68 25.12 -11.42
CA GLU A 4 1.07 23.95 -12.22
C GLU A 4 2.08 23.07 -11.48
N MET A 5 3.06 23.69 -10.81
CA MET A 5 4.06 22.97 -10.03
C MET A 5 3.44 22.25 -8.83
N SER A 6 2.49 22.89 -8.12
CA SER A 6 1.79 22.26 -7.01
C SER A 6 1.02 21.01 -7.43
N ARG A 7 0.39 21.03 -8.62
CA ARG A 7 -0.30 19.85 -9.18
C ARG A 7 0.69 18.72 -9.46
N PHE A 8 1.86 19.03 -10.02
CA PHE A 8 2.89 18.04 -10.30
C PHE A 8 3.43 17.39 -9.03
N LEU A 9 3.78 18.21 -8.04
CA LEU A 9 4.25 17.70 -6.74
C LEU A 9 3.19 16.86 -6.04
N PHE A 10 1.92 17.25 -6.13
CA PHE A 10 0.81 16.48 -5.57
C PHE A 10 0.70 15.09 -6.20
N ILE A 11 0.82 14.99 -7.53
CA ILE A 11 0.82 13.70 -8.25
C ILE A 11 1.98 12.82 -7.76
N TRP A 12 3.19 13.37 -7.70
CA TRP A 12 4.37 12.65 -7.20
C TRP A 12 4.21 12.15 -5.77
N MET A 13 3.74 13.00 -4.84
CA MET A 13 3.53 12.60 -3.45
C MET A 13 2.44 11.54 -3.30
N SER A 14 1.34 11.67 -4.05
CA SER A 14 0.24 10.70 -4.01
C SER A 14 0.70 9.32 -4.46
N PHE A 15 1.49 9.26 -5.53
CA PHE A 15 2.02 8.00 -6.04
C PHE A 15 3.10 7.37 -5.15
N LEU A 16 4.00 8.18 -4.59
CA LEU A 16 4.97 7.70 -3.60
C LEU A 16 4.27 7.18 -2.34
N GLY A 17 3.23 7.90 -1.88
CA GLY A 17 2.37 7.47 -0.79
C GLY A 17 1.65 6.14 -1.09
N ALA A 18 1.17 5.96 -2.32
CA ALA A 18 0.54 4.72 -2.75
C ALA A 18 1.52 3.53 -2.74
N ILE A 19 2.79 3.72 -3.17
CA ILE A 19 3.82 2.67 -3.08
C ILE A 19 4.08 2.28 -1.62
N GLY A 20 4.21 3.27 -0.73
CA GLY A 20 4.38 3.04 0.70
C GLY A 20 3.19 2.31 1.32
N ALA A 21 1.97 2.78 1.03
CA ALA A 21 0.75 2.13 1.49
C ALA A 21 0.62 0.70 0.97
N LEU A 22 1.03 0.43 -0.28
CA LEU A 22 1.03 -0.91 -0.84
C LEU A 22 1.97 -1.82 -0.06
N LYS A 23 3.20 -1.41 0.24
CA LYS A 23 4.13 -2.19 1.07
C LYS A 23 3.48 -2.63 2.38
N ASP A 24 2.66 -1.78 2.99
CA ASP A 24 2.05 -2.06 4.29
C ASP A 24 0.68 -2.80 4.16
N ASN A 25 -0.03 -2.68 3.03
CA ASN A 25 -1.41 -3.18 2.83
C ASN A 25 -1.57 -4.27 1.75
N ASP A 26 -0.50 -4.65 1.04
CA ASP A 26 -0.49 -5.32 -0.29
C ASP A 26 -1.48 -6.48 -0.47
N HIS A 27 -1.74 -7.25 0.60
CA HIS A 27 -2.54 -8.47 0.54
C HIS A 27 -3.85 -8.45 1.34
N LEU A 28 -4.20 -7.35 2.05
CA LEU A 28 -5.32 -7.33 3.02
C LEU A 28 -6.66 -7.82 2.46
N GLY A 29 -7.00 -7.41 1.23
CA GLY A 29 -8.27 -7.77 0.59
C GLY A 29 -8.35 -9.24 0.18
N VAL A 30 -7.25 -9.83 -0.27
CA VAL A 30 -7.20 -11.23 -0.73
C VAL A 30 -6.90 -12.17 0.42
N ASP A 31 -6.07 -11.76 1.39
CA ASP A 31 -5.78 -12.47 2.64
C ASP A 31 -7.07 -12.81 3.39
N THR A 32 -8.02 -11.87 3.46
CA THR A 32 -9.32 -12.09 4.13
C THR A 32 -10.13 -13.21 3.46
N LEU A 33 -10.09 -13.31 2.13
CA LEU A 33 -10.76 -14.37 1.38
C LEU A 33 -10.00 -15.70 1.49
N VAL A 34 -8.66 -15.63 1.47
CA VAL A 34 -7.73 -16.77 1.60
C VAL A 34 -7.77 -17.39 3.01
N ARG A 35 -8.07 -16.61 4.06
CA ARG A 35 -8.22 -17.07 5.45
C ARG A 35 -9.22 -18.23 5.61
N LYS A 36 -10.26 -18.30 4.77
CA LYS A 36 -11.30 -19.33 4.83
C LYS A 36 -10.95 -20.64 4.10
N LEU A 37 -9.82 -20.72 3.40
CA LEU A 37 -9.43 -21.87 2.58
C LEU A 37 -8.50 -22.84 3.32
N PRO A 38 -8.47 -24.14 2.96
CA PRO A 38 -7.51 -25.10 3.48
C PRO A 38 -6.07 -24.80 2.99
N THR A 39 -5.07 -25.19 3.78
CA THR A 39 -3.65 -24.75 3.69
C THR A 39 -3.02 -24.90 2.30
N GLY A 40 -3.36 -25.97 1.56
CA GLY A 40 -2.86 -26.19 0.19
C GLY A 40 -3.47 -25.24 -0.85
N ALA A 41 -4.75 -24.88 -0.70
CA ALA A 41 -5.43 -23.96 -1.63
C ALA A 41 -4.99 -22.51 -1.40
N LYS A 42 -4.63 -22.13 -0.16
CA LYS A 42 -4.13 -20.78 0.18
C LYS A 42 -2.93 -20.38 -0.66
N ARG A 43 -1.95 -21.28 -0.83
CA ARG A 43 -0.73 -21.02 -1.60
C ARG A 43 -1.02 -20.75 -3.07
N ILE A 44 -1.92 -21.54 -3.67
CA ILE A 44 -2.28 -21.39 -5.09
C ILE A 44 -3.00 -20.05 -5.30
N VAL A 45 -3.99 -19.72 -4.45
CA VAL A 45 -4.74 -18.47 -4.57
C VAL A 45 -3.83 -17.25 -4.35
N PHE A 46 -2.92 -17.32 -3.38
CA PHE A 46 -1.94 -16.26 -3.15
C PHE A 46 -1.06 -16.00 -4.39
N VAL A 47 -0.50 -17.06 -4.98
CA VAL A 47 0.34 -16.97 -6.18
C VAL A 47 -0.45 -16.42 -7.37
N ILE A 48 -1.66 -16.93 -7.61
CA ILE A 48 -2.52 -16.45 -8.70
C ILE A 48 -2.87 -14.98 -8.51
N SER A 49 -3.26 -14.58 -7.30
CA SER A 49 -3.61 -13.20 -7.04
C SER A 49 -2.43 -12.26 -7.26
N ASN A 50 -1.25 -12.61 -6.75
CA ASN A 50 -0.04 -11.82 -6.96
C ASN A 50 0.33 -11.75 -8.44
N ALA A 51 0.17 -12.84 -9.19
CA ALA A 51 0.40 -12.87 -10.64
C ALA A 51 -0.57 -11.94 -11.40
N ILE A 52 -1.85 -11.89 -10.99
CA ILE A 52 -2.83 -10.98 -11.58
C ILE A 52 -2.44 -9.52 -11.31
N VAL A 53 -2.06 -9.18 -10.08
CA VAL A 53 -1.64 -7.81 -9.74
C VAL A 53 -0.37 -7.45 -10.52
N LEU A 54 0.59 -8.36 -10.65
CA LEU A 54 1.79 -8.16 -11.45
C LEU A 54 1.46 -7.91 -12.94
N TYR A 55 0.48 -8.64 -13.48
CA TYR A 55 0.00 -8.42 -14.84
C TYR A 55 -0.64 -7.04 -15.02
N VAL A 56 -1.47 -6.60 -14.05
CA VAL A 56 -2.05 -5.25 -14.06
C VAL A 56 -0.96 -4.17 -14.00
N LEU A 57 0.06 -4.36 -13.15
CA LEU A 57 1.18 -3.44 -13.06
C LEU A 57 2.01 -3.38 -14.34
N TYR A 58 2.16 -4.50 -15.04
CA TYR A 58 2.76 -4.56 -16.36
C TYR A 58 1.94 -3.77 -17.41
N LEU A 59 0.62 -3.93 -17.43
CA LEU A 59 -0.24 -3.14 -18.33
C LEU A 59 -0.13 -1.64 -18.03
N LEU A 60 -0.08 -1.27 -16.75
CA LEU A 60 0.14 0.10 -16.32
C LEU A 60 1.51 0.62 -16.77
N PHE A 61 2.55 -0.21 -16.69
CA PHE A 61 3.89 0.13 -17.14
C PHE A 61 3.93 0.38 -18.65
N ASP A 62 3.39 -0.54 -19.45
CA ASP A 62 3.35 -0.43 -20.91
C ASP A 62 2.54 0.78 -21.37
N GLY A 63 1.37 1.01 -20.76
CA GLY A 63 0.55 2.19 -21.02
C GLY A 63 1.28 3.49 -20.67
N SER A 64 1.88 3.56 -19.49
CA SER A 64 2.63 4.73 -19.03
C SER A 64 3.86 5.00 -19.90
N TRP A 65 4.54 3.95 -20.36
CA TRP A 65 5.69 4.04 -21.24
C TRP A 65 5.31 4.66 -22.58
N LYS A 66 4.24 4.16 -23.20
CA LYS A 66 3.72 4.68 -24.48
C LYS A 66 3.30 6.14 -24.38
N ILE A 67 2.59 6.51 -23.31
CA ILE A 67 2.16 7.90 -23.08
C ILE A 67 3.37 8.81 -22.86
N THR A 68 4.33 8.36 -22.05
CA THR A 68 5.55 9.11 -21.76
C THR A 68 6.35 9.35 -23.03
N LEU A 69 6.57 8.31 -23.84
CA LEU A 69 7.33 8.40 -25.09
C LEU A 69 6.66 9.32 -26.11
N SER A 70 5.33 9.24 -26.24
CA SER A 70 4.54 10.13 -27.10
C SER A 70 4.62 11.60 -26.64
N SER A 71 4.82 11.82 -25.35
CA SER A 71 4.83 13.16 -24.74
C SER A 71 6.23 13.77 -24.60
N VAL A 72 7.29 13.12 -25.07
CA VAL A 72 8.69 13.61 -24.94
C VAL A 72 8.89 14.97 -25.65
N GLY A 73 8.20 15.19 -26.77
CA GLY A 73 8.24 16.47 -27.49
C GLY A 73 7.39 17.58 -26.86
N SER A 74 6.50 17.24 -25.92
CA SER A 74 5.52 18.15 -25.35
C SER A 74 6.03 18.76 -24.05
N ARG A 75 5.98 20.10 -23.96
CA ARG A 75 6.35 20.86 -22.78
C ARG A 75 5.12 21.47 -22.11
N ALA A 76 5.16 21.55 -20.79
CA ALA A 76 4.13 22.20 -20.00
C ALA A 76 4.04 23.69 -20.41
N PRO A 77 2.83 24.21 -20.68
CA PRO A 77 2.65 25.54 -21.25
C PRO A 77 3.03 26.66 -20.27
N ALA A 78 2.85 26.43 -18.96
CA ALA A 78 3.20 27.43 -17.97
C ALA A 78 4.65 27.27 -17.50
N THR A 79 5.15 26.07 -17.20
CA THR A 79 6.49 25.86 -16.60
C THR A 79 7.61 25.49 -17.59
N GLY A 80 7.27 25.10 -18.82
CA GLY A 80 8.22 24.60 -19.81
C GLY A 80 8.80 23.22 -19.50
N LEU A 81 8.36 22.56 -18.42
CA LEU A 81 8.84 21.24 -18.03
C LEU A 81 8.42 20.17 -19.05
N PRO A 82 9.25 19.15 -19.29
CA PRO A 82 8.85 18.01 -20.11
C PRO A 82 7.65 17.29 -19.48
N MET A 83 6.55 17.13 -20.21
CA MET A 83 5.38 16.37 -19.71
C MET A 83 5.71 14.90 -19.45
N ALA A 84 6.78 14.40 -20.07
CA ALA A 84 7.38 13.11 -19.77
C ALA A 84 7.73 12.93 -18.27
N PHE A 85 8.07 14.00 -17.54
CA PHE A 85 8.33 13.92 -16.10
C PHE A 85 7.06 13.58 -15.30
N ILE A 86 5.90 14.07 -15.76
CA ILE A 86 4.62 13.82 -15.09
C ILE A 86 4.09 12.45 -15.45
N TYR A 87 4.12 12.07 -16.73
CA TYR A 87 3.68 10.74 -17.17
C TYR A 87 4.64 9.63 -16.73
N GLY A 88 5.91 9.96 -16.50
CA GLY A 88 6.90 9.05 -15.93
C GLY A 88 6.56 8.59 -14.50
N THR A 89 5.67 9.28 -13.78
CA THR A 89 5.20 8.81 -12.46
C THR A 89 4.56 7.44 -12.52
N GLY A 90 3.81 7.13 -13.59
CA GLY A 90 3.23 5.81 -13.81
C GLY A 90 4.29 4.70 -13.93
N LEU A 91 5.45 5.01 -14.54
CA LEU A 91 6.57 4.08 -14.60
C LEU A 91 7.18 3.83 -13.22
N VAL A 92 7.38 4.89 -12.43
CA VAL A 92 7.92 4.79 -11.08
C VAL A 92 7.00 3.94 -10.18
N VAL A 93 5.69 4.14 -10.29
CA VAL A 93 4.69 3.37 -9.55
C VAL A 93 4.68 1.92 -9.97
N SER A 94 4.60 1.65 -11.27
CA SER A 94 4.62 0.28 -11.79
C SER A 94 5.87 -0.49 -11.39
N ILE A 95 7.05 0.15 -11.47
CA ILE A 95 8.31 -0.47 -11.07
C ILE A 95 8.34 -0.66 -9.55
N GLY A 96 8.02 0.38 -8.77
CA GLY A 96 8.10 0.35 -7.31
C GLY A 96 7.18 -0.71 -6.70
N MET A 97 5.91 -0.70 -7.10
CA MET A 97 4.93 -1.70 -6.68
C MET A 97 5.27 -3.09 -7.23
N GLY A 98 5.73 -3.17 -8.48
CA GLY A 98 6.11 -4.42 -9.12
C GLY A 98 7.24 -5.13 -8.38
N LEU A 99 8.28 -4.40 -7.95
CA LEU A 99 9.40 -4.95 -7.17
C LEU A 99 8.96 -5.50 -5.80
N ILE A 100 8.04 -4.81 -5.12
CA ILE A 100 7.49 -5.26 -3.83
C ILE A 100 6.77 -6.60 -4.01
N ILE A 101 5.87 -6.68 -4.99
CA ILE A 101 5.10 -7.91 -5.27
C ILE A 101 6.03 -9.04 -5.74
N LEU A 102 7.03 -8.74 -6.55
CA LEU A 102 7.99 -9.74 -7.02
C LEU A 102 8.79 -10.33 -5.84
N PHE A 103 9.19 -9.47 -4.88
CA PHE A 103 9.86 -9.90 -3.66
C PHE A 103 8.96 -10.80 -2.80
N HIS A 104 7.68 -10.43 -2.63
CA HIS A 104 6.69 -11.26 -1.93
C HIS A 104 6.48 -12.61 -2.61
N LEU A 105 6.37 -12.62 -3.94
CA LEU A 105 6.19 -13.84 -4.72
C LEU A 105 7.43 -14.75 -4.62
N TYR A 106 8.64 -14.18 -4.70
CA TYR A 106 9.89 -14.88 -4.49
C TYR A 106 9.96 -15.50 -3.09
N GLN A 107 9.64 -14.74 -2.05
CA GLN A 107 9.60 -15.25 -0.67
C GLN A 107 8.60 -16.41 -0.50
N ALA A 108 7.41 -16.29 -1.10
CA ALA A 108 6.37 -17.32 -1.07
C ALA A 108 6.73 -18.60 -1.85
N LEU A 109 7.54 -18.49 -2.90
CA LEU A 109 8.01 -19.63 -3.70
C LEU A 109 9.19 -20.35 -3.04
N PHE A 110 10.21 -19.62 -2.57
CA PHE A 110 11.47 -20.17 -2.10
C PHE A 110 11.52 -20.52 -0.61
N ARG A 111 10.64 -19.94 0.22
CA ARG A 111 10.62 -20.19 1.67
C ARG A 111 9.34 -20.94 2.05
N THR A 112 9.41 -22.27 2.09
CA THR A 112 8.32 -23.14 2.56
C THR A 112 8.02 -22.84 4.03
N GLY A 113 6.87 -22.22 4.31
CA GLY A 113 6.47 -21.76 5.65
C GLY A 113 6.41 -20.23 5.83
N ALA A 114 6.95 -19.45 4.88
CA ALA A 114 6.89 -17.98 4.95
C ALA A 114 5.48 -17.43 4.79
N ILE A 115 4.60 -18.13 4.07
CA ILE A 115 3.21 -17.71 3.90
C ILE A 115 2.48 -17.75 5.25
N ASP A 116 2.66 -18.83 6.03
CA ASP A 116 2.06 -18.90 7.37
C ASP A 116 2.68 -17.87 8.33
N GLU A 117 3.99 -17.60 8.24
CA GLU A 117 4.67 -16.56 9.04
C GLU A 117 4.19 -15.14 8.67
N LEU A 118 4.13 -14.81 7.38
CA LEU A 118 3.66 -13.52 6.87
C LEU A 118 2.19 -13.27 7.18
N THR A 119 1.34 -14.30 6.98
CA THR A 119 -0.06 -14.22 7.36
C THR A 119 -0.16 -13.97 8.86
N ARG A 120 0.54 -14.74 9.71
CA ARG A 120 0.49 -14.62 11.17
C ARG A 120 1.01 -13.28 11.71
N MET A 121 2.11 -12.75 11.16
CA MET A 121 2.62 -11.42 11.52
C MET A 121 1.59 -10.33 11.21
N LYS A 122 0.94 -10.41 10.04
CA LYS A 122 -0.07 -9.45 9.63
C LYS A 122 -1.35 -9.53 10.46
N GLU A 123 -1.80 -10.74 10.85
CA GLU A 123 -2.94 -10.86 11.79
C GLU A 123 -2.63 -10.22 13.14
N SER A 124 -1.38 -10.35 13.62
CA SER A 124 -0.98 -9.73 14.89
C SER A 124 -0.97 -8.20 14.81
N GLU A 125 -0.56 -7.63 13.67
CA GLU A 125 -0.54 -6.20 13.45
C GLU A 125 -1.95 -5.60 13.29
N GLU A 126 -2.82 -6.28 12.54
CA GLU A 126 -4.26 -5.95 12.44
C GLU A 126 -4.94 -5.98 13.81
N ALA A 127 -4.65 -7.00 14.63
CA ALA A 127 -5.23 -7.14 15.96
C ALA A 127 -4.75 -6.02 16.91
N ILE A 128 -3.48 -5.63 16.83
CA ILE A 128 -2.93 -4.51 17.59
C ILE A 128 -3.56 -3.19 17.16
N MET A 129 -3.65 -2.93 15.85
CA MET A 129 -4.30 -1.73 15.29
C MET A 129 -5.78 -1.63 15.67
N ALA A 130 -6.51 -2.74 15.65
CA ALA A 130 -7.91 -2.78 16.06
C ALA A 130 -8.10 -2.59 17.58
N ALA A 131 -7.12 -3.01 18.40
CA ALA A 131 -7.14 -2.83 19.85
C ALA A 131 -6.69 -1.43 20.30
N ALA A 132 -5.89 -0.73 19.51
CA ALA A 132 -5.36 0.61 19.83
C ALA A 132 -6.45 1.67 20.17
N PRO A 133 -7.54 1.83 19.40
CA PRO A 133 -8.60 2.80 19.76
C PRO A 133 -9.35 2.39 21.04
N VAL A 134 -9.57 1.10 21.27
CA VAL A 134 -10.27 0.56 22.45
C VAL A 134 -9.44 0.74 23.73
N GLN A 135 -8.13 0.58 23.63
CA GLN A 135 -7.21 0.80 24.74
C GLN A 135 -7.10 2.29 25.10
N HIS A 136 -7.10 3.18 24.11
CA HIS A 136 -7.12 4.63 24.34
C HIS A 136 -8.40 5.07 25.07
N GLU A 137 -9.57 4.59 24.63
CA GLU A 137 -10.86 4.90 25.28
C GLU A 137 -10.97 4.31 26.69
N ALA A 138 -10.55 3.05 26.89
CA ALA A 138 -10.54 2.43 28.22
C ALA A 138 -9.58 3.13 29.19
N THR A 139 -8.46 3.67 28.68
CA THR A 139 -7.49 4.42 29.48
C THR A 139 -8.05 5.79 29.88
N GLU A 140 -8.73 6.50 28.98
CA GLU A 140 -9.42 7.75 29.31
C GLU A 140 -10.56 7.56 30.32
N LEU A 141 -11.37 6.52 30.16
CA LEU A 141 -12.44 6.19 31.11
C LEU A 141 -11.88 5.81 32.49
N ALA A 142 -10.76 5.07 32.55
CA ALA A 142 -10.09 4.74 33.80
C ALA A 142 -9.48 5.98 34.49
N LEU A 143 -8.92 6.91 33.72
CA LEU A 143 -8.39 8.18 34.22
C LEU A 143 -9.51 9.11 34.71
N GLY A 144 -10.62 9.23 33.96
CA GLY A 144 -11.80 10.00 34.34
C GLY A 144 -12.49 9.45 35.60
N ARG A 145 -12.57 8.12 35.74
CA ARG A 145 -13.12 7.47 36.94
C ARG A 145 -12.29 7.73 38.20
N LYS A 146 -10.95 7.75 38.08
CA LYS A 146 -10.05 8.08 39.20
C LYS A 146 -10.14 9.55 39.61
N GLN A 147 -10.31 10.46 38.65
CA GLN A 147 -10.47 11.89 38.94
C GLN A 147 -11.83 12.21 39.55
N GLY A 148 -12.92 11.56 39.10
CA GLY A 148 -14.25 11.70 39.70
C GLY A 148 -14.34 11.15 41.14
N ALA A 149 -13.62 10.07 41.44
CA ALA A 149 -13.56 9.51 42.79
C ALA A 149 -12.77 10.39 43.78
N ALA A 150 -11.73 11.10 43.31
CA ALA A 150 -10.92 11.99 44.15
C ALA A 150 -11.54 13.38 44.39
N GLY A 151 -12.57 13.76 43.62
CA GLY A 151 -13.25 15.06 43.73
C GLY A 151 -14.49 15.07 44.63
N GLY A 152 -15.01 13.89 45.03
CA GLY A 152 -16.25 13.75 45.80
C GLY A 152 -16.08 13.72 47.34
N GLU A 153 -14.86 13.83 47.85
CA GLU A 153 -14.56 13.77 49.29
C GLU A 153 -14.29 15.15 49.92
N ARG A 154 -14.86 16.24 49.38
CA ARG A 154 -14.74 17.59 49.96
C ARG A 154 -16.10 18.19 50.28
#